data_AF-A0A7K0Z7R9-F1
#
_entry.id   AF-A0A7K0Z7R9-F1
#
_cell.length_a   1.000
_cell.length_b   1.000
_cell.length_c   1.000
_cell.angle_alpha   90.00
_cell.angle_beta   90.00
_cell.angle_gamma   90.00
#
_symmetry.space_group_name_H-M   'P 1'
#
loop_
_entity.id
_entity.type
_entity.pdbx_description
1 polymer ?
#
loop_
_entity_poly.entity_id
_entity_poly.type
_entity_poly.pdbx_seq_one_letter_code
_entity_poly.pdbx_strand_id
1 'polypeptide(L)' 'MLIRRAHHDDLPAITAIYNEVILNSDAIYREAAVSVTERIEWFEAKIQGGFPVLVAISDQEIVGYGVYGNFRFGEGY' A
#
# COMPACT_ATOMS: atom_id res chain seq x y z
N MET A 1 -3.98 11.60 16.01
CA MET A 1 -3.31 10.66 15.08
C MET A 1 -3.36 9.24 15.63
N LEU A 2 -3.85 8.27 14.85
CA LEU A 2 -3.97 6.84 15.20
C LEU A 2 -3.28 5.99 14.12
N ILE A 3 -2.54 4.95 14.51
CA ILE A 3 -2.01 3.94 13.57
C ILE A 3 -2.70 2.61 13.85
N ARG A 4 -3.25 1.98 12.80
CA ARG A 4 -3.90 0.66 12.90
C ARG A 4 -3.62 -0.20 11.68
N ARG A 5 -3.97 -1.49 11.77
CA ARG A 5 -4.03 -2.36 10.59
C ARG A 5 -5.06 -1.84 9.60
N ALA A 6 -4.72 -1.89 8.33
CA ALA A 6 -5.64 -1.56 7.25
C ALA A 6 -6.70 -2.65 7.10
N HIS A 7 -7.89 -2.24 6.65
CA HIS A 7 -9.01 -3.08 6.25
C HIS A 7 -9.35 -2.80 4.77
N HIS A 8 -10.20 -3.63 4.18
CA HIS A 8 -10.60 -3.47 2.77
C HIS A 8 -11.20 -2.09 2.47
N ASP A 9 -11.92 -1.51 3.42
CA ASP A 9 -12.53 -0.18 3.29
C ASP A 9 -11.50 0.95 3.19
N ASP A 10 -10.25 0.72 3.59
CA ASP A 10 -9.16 1.72 3.47
C ASP A 10 -8.50 1.70 2.07
N LEU A 11 -8.75 0.65 1.28
CA LEU A 11 -8.05 0.43 0.00
C LEU A 11 -8.31 1.53 -1.04
N PRO A 12 -9.50 2.15 -1.14
CA PRO A 12 -9.68 3.32 -1.99
C PRO A 12 -8.74 4.47 -1.62
N ALA A 13 -8.55 4.76 -0.33
CA ALA A 13 -7.66 5.84 0.13
C ALA A 13 -6.18 5.48 -0.08
N ILE A 14 -5.78 4.24 0.22
CA ILE A 14 -4.44 3.73 -0.05
C ILE A 14 -4.11 3.82 -1.55
N THR A 15 -5.07 3.45 -2.40
CA THR A 15 -4.93 3.52 -3.87
C THR A 15 -4.72 4.95 -4.33
N ALA A 16 -5.48 5.90 -3.79
CA ALA A 16 -5.34 7.32 -4.11
C ALA A 16 -3.96 7.86 -3.71
N ILE A 17 -3.48 7.56 -2.50
CA ILE A 17 -2.14 7.95 -2.04
C ILE A 17 -1.05 7.35 -2.95
N TYR A 18 -1.14 6.06 -3.28
CA TYR A 18 -0.14 5.42 -4.14
C TYR A 18 -0.13 6.00 -5.57
N ASN A 19 -1.29 6.29 -6.14
CA ASN A 19 -1.39 6.88 -7.47
C ASN A 19 -0.92 8.35 -7.51
N GLU A 20 -1.10 9.10 -6.42
CA GLU A 20 -0.53 10.44 -6.28
C GLU A 20 1.01 10.37 -6.35
N VAL A 21 1.62 9.42 -5.64
CA VAL A 21 3.08 9.24 -5.64
C VAL A 21 3.59 8.79 -7.00
N ILE A 22 2.86 7.93 -7.74
CA ILE A 22 3.19 7.60 -9.15
C ILE A 22 3.17 8.85 -10.02
N LEU A 23 2.13 9.67 -9.90
CA LEU A 23 1.93 10.82 -10.79
C LEU A 23 2.95 11.93 -10.55
N ASN A 24 3.36 12.12 -9.30
CA ASN A 24 4.10 13.31 -8.86
C ASN A 24 5.54 13.01 -8.39
N SER A 25 6.02 11.76 -8.47
CA SER A 25 7.37 11.42 -8.03
C SER A 25 7.96 10.19 -8.72
N ASP A 26 9.28 10.05 -8.63
CA ASP A 26 10.02 8.87 -9.10
C ASP A 26 10.21 7.80 -7.99
N ALA A 27 9.56 7.95 -6.83
CA ALA A 27 9.72 7.03 -5.71
C ALA A 27 9.13 5.64 -5.98
N ILE A 28 8.20 5.55 -6.94
CA ILE A 28 7.61 4.31 -7.43
C ILE A 28 8.01 4.16 -8.89
N TYR A 29 8.77 3.11 -9.21
CA TYR A 29 9.14 2.81 -10.59
C TYR A 29 7.97 2.16 -11.35
N ARG A 30 6.95 2.96 -11.67
CA ARG A 30 5.76 2.59 -12.42
C ARG A 30 5.16 3.83 -13.06
N GLU A 31 4.77 3.74 -14.32
CA GLU A 31 4.19 4.89 -15.05
C GLU A 31 2.65 4.96 -14.94
N ALA A 32 1.98 3.81 -14.88
CA ALA A 32 0.52 3.75 -14.92
C ALA A 32 -0.09 3.66 -13.52
N ALA A 33 -1.11 4.49 -13.28
CA ALA A 33 -1.98 4.39 -12.11
C ALA A 33 -2.59 2.99 -11.97
N VAL A 34 -2.84 2.57 -10.73
CA VAL A 34 -3.51 1.31 -10.41
C VAL A 34 -5.00 1.49 -10.16
N SER A 35 -5.75 0.43 -10.37
CA SER A 35 -7.15 0.37 -9.93
C SER A 35 -7.24 -0.03 -8.45
N VAL A 36 -8.41 0.24 -7.83
CA VAL A 36 -8.71 -0.28 -6.49
C VAL A 36 -8.75 -1.81 -6.50
N THR A 37 -9.25 -2.43 -7.57
CA THR A 37 -9.26 -3.90 -7.74
C THR A 37 -7.86 -4.49 -7.68
N GLU A 38 -6.91 -3.93 -8.44
CA GLU A 38 -5.51 -4.36 -8.39
C GLU A 38 -4.92 -4.14 -6.98
N ARG A 39 -5.32 -3.08 -6.28
CA ARG A 39 -4.87 -2.82 -4.92
C ARG A 39 -5.45 -3.80 -3.90
N ILE A 40 -6.66 -4.31 -4.12
CA ILE A 40 -7.26 -5.41 -3.34
C ILE A 40 -6.42 -6.68 -3.48
N GLU A 41 -6.12 -7.09 -4.71
CA GLU A 41 -5.29 -8.28 -4.98
C GLU A 41 -3.90 -8.15 -4.32
N TRP A 42 -3.29 -6.97 -4.43
CA TRP A 42 -2.04 -6.66 -3.74
C TRP A 42 -2.14 -6.76 -2.21
N PHE A 43 -3.22 -6.23 -1.63
CA PHE A 43 -3.44 -6.25 -0.18
C PHE A 43 -3.61 -7.68 0.32
N GLU A 44 -4.43 -8.49 -0.35
CA GLU A 44 -4.63 -9.90 -0.01
C GLU A 44 -3.33 -10.69 -0.08
N ALA A 45 -2.53 -10.49 -1.13
CA ALA A 45 -1.21 -11.13 -1.26
C ALA A 45 -0.27 -10.74 -0.10
N LYS A 46 -0.31 -9.49 0.36
CA LYS A 46 0.50 -9.04 1.52
C LYS A 46 0.05 -9.73 2.81
N ILE A 47 -1.25 -9.76 3.08
CA ILE A 47 -1.80 -10.42 4.27
C ILE A 47 -1.53 -11.92 4.25
N GLN A 48 -1.72 -12.60 3.11
CA GLN A 48 -1.40 -14.02 2.93
C GLN A 48 0.10 -14.31 3.12
N GLY A 49 0.97 -13.39 2.70
CA GLY A 49 2.41 -13.46 2.93
C GLY A 49 2.85 -13.13 4.36
N GLY A 50 1.91 -12.84 5.28
CA GLY A 50 2.22 -12.48 6.66
C GLY A 50 2.71 -11.05 6.85
N PHE A 51 2.60 -10.19 5.83
CA PHE A 51 3.05 -8.80 5.88
C PHE A 51 1.88 -7.87 6.23
N PRO A 52 1.86 -7.28 7.44
CA PRO A 52 0.79 -6.35 7.80
C PRO A 52 0.90 -5.07 6.98
N VAL A 53 -0.26 -4.56 6.56
CA VAL A 53 -0.42 -3.21 6.03
C VAL A 53 -0.99 -2.34 7.13
N LEU A 54 -0.36 -1.20 7.38
CA LEU A 54 -0.75 -0.23 8.39
C LEU A 54 -1.23 1.05 7.72
N VAL A 55 -2.20 1.72 8.34
CA VAL A 55 -2.65 3.06 7.95
C VAL A 55 -2.48 4.02 9.12
N ALA A 56 -2.14 5.27 8.80
CA ALA A 56 -2.16 6.39 9.71
C ALA A 56 -3.43 7.21 9.47
N ILE A 57 -4.14 7.53 10.56
CA ILE A 57 -5.39 8.28 10.54
C ILE A 57 -5.21 9.59 11.32
N SER A 58 -5.56 10.71 10.69
CA SER A 58 -5.74 12.01 11.35
C SER A 58 -7.10 12.56 10.94
N ASP A 59 -7.84 13.14 11.90
CA ASP A 59 -9.11 13.84 11.59
C ASP A 59 -10.11 12.99 10.79
N GLN A 60 -10.16 11.68 11.09
CA GLN A 60 -10.99 10.66 10.41
C GLN A 60 -10.58 10.33 8.97
N GLU A 61 -9.48 10.90 8.46
CA GLU A 61 -8.94 10.64 7.14
C GLU A 61 -7.68 9.77 7.20
N ILE A 62 -7.49 8.94 6.17
CA ILE A 62 -6.25 8.16 5.98
C ILE A 62 -5.22 9.10 5.37
N VAL A 63 -4.18 9.43 6.15
CA VAL A 63 -3.13 10.39 5.75
C VAL A 63 -1.85 9.70 5.28
N GLY A 64 -1.80 8.37 5.37
CA GLY A 64 -0.64 7.59 4.96
C GLY A 64 -0.83 6.10 5.22
N TYR A 65 0.01 5.30 4.59
CA TYR A 65 0.06 3.87 4.82
C TYR A 65 1.50 3.35 4.78
N GLY A 66 1.74 2.23 5.43
CA GLY A 66 3.04 1.59 5.53
C GLY A 66 2.93 0.09 5.37
N VAL A 67 3.90 -0.50 4.68
CA VAL A 67 3.96 -1.92 4.37
C VAL A 67 5.41 -2.30 4.12
N TYR A 68 5.76 -3.55 4.39
CA TYR A 68 7.04 -4.14 4.03
C TYR A 68 6.82 -5.47 3.33
N GLY A 69 7.89 -6.11 2.88
CA GLY A 69 7.81 -7.41 2.24
C GLY A 69 9.19 -7.95 1.97
N ASN A 70 9.21 -9.14 1.38
CA ASN A 70 10.45 -9.75 0.92
C ASN A 70 11.14 -8.86 -0.13
N PHE A 71 12.46 -8.70 0.01
CA PHE A 71 13.28 -7.98 -0.96
C PHE A 71 13.67 -8.88 -2.15
N ARG A 72 14.06 -10.13 -1.89
CA ARG A 72 14.36 -11.18 -2.89
C ARG A 72 14.00 -12.57 -2.35
N PHE A 73 13.73 -13.52 -3.24
CA PHE A 73 13.48 -14.93 -2.90
C PHE A 73 14.61 -15.78 -3.51
N GLY A 74 15.53 -16.32 -2.71
CA GLY A 74 16.62 -17.23 -3.15
C GLY A 74 18.04 -16.86 -2.69
N GLU A 75 18.96 -17.84 -2.69
CA GLU A 75 20.42 -17.64 -2.49
C GLU A 75 21.09 -17.10 -3.76
N GLY A 76 22.06 -16.18 -3.59
CA GLY A 76 22.95 -15.72 -4.65
C GLY A 76 22.59 -14.35 -5.23
N TYR A 77 23.59 -13.46 -5.23
CA TYR A 77 23.64 -12.28 -6.08
C TYR A 77 23.95 -12.70 -7.52
#